data_AF-A0A3E2CPZ5-F1
#
_entry.id   AF-A0A3E2CPZ5-F1
#
_cell.length_a   1.000
_cell.length_b   1.000
_cell.length_c   1.000
_cell.angle_alpha   90.00
_cell.angle_beta   90.00
_cell.angle_gamma   90.00
#
_symmetry.space_group_name_H-M   'P 1'
#
loop_
_entity.id
_entity.type
_entity.pdbx_description
1 polymer ?
#
loop_
_entity_poly.entity_id
_entity_poly.type
_entity_poly.pdbx_seq_one_letter_code
_entity_poly.pdbx_strand_id
1 'polypeptide(L)'
;MNWHKNPHEGSKHGEVNADVDINRKNKIVSIVSLAIFSAIILIASACVVALCLPMPHFVDNPNTPSSGVISSVGSTRLQTICPIRLSLPDLTQYGDSEYNESEGDLQSSARYGAFGDVYSSSLRNIRDNNDQSITLNSKSTDDDTSAFIANNNVNHDAQVLEGHLSRVGSGTGISASMVSWATKGDVKGLSATTCSMPSMKQTFLVPESADGISIRLEAFNAASKSTVVRVRAWSAEHGSNQLNLSTGSASTVPARSHAYFDLAAASPKTSGLYVQVESEQTPIASFVKVIHMSGLSVKGVDIVHELSTQ
;
A
#
# COMPACT_ATOMS: atom_id res chain seq x y z
N MET A 1 34.24 16.22 103.73
CA MET A 1 33.61 17.16 102.78
C MET A 1 32.53 16.39 102.03
N ASN A 2 31.28 16.79 101.84
CA ASN A 2 30.41 17.77 102.47
C ASN A 2 28.98 17.23 102.23
N TRP A 3 28.04 17.63 103.08
CA TRP A 3 26.67 17.12 103.21
C TRP A 3 25.71 17.51 102.08
N HIS A 4 24.64 16.73 101.85
CA HIS A 4 23.26 17.25 101.93
C HIS A 4 22.19 16.14 102.06
N LYS A 5 21.13 16.47 102.81
CA LYS A 5 20.01 15.63 103.29
C LYS A 5 18.66 16.13 102.73
N ASN A 6 17.71 15.18 102.56
CA ASN A 6 16.25 15.23 102.85
C ASN A 6 15.24 15.93 101.89
N PRO A 7 13.90 15.64 101.99
CA PRO A 7 13.16 14.38 102.23
C PRO A 7 11.79 14.24 101.45
N HIS A 8 10.93 13.31 101.91
CA HIS A 8 9.69 12.68 101.39
C HIS A 8 8.34 13.44 101.36
N GLU A 9 7.40 12.87 100.56
CA GLU A 9 5.95 12.57 100.75
C GLU A 9 4.79 13.60 100.61
N GLY A 10 3.66 13.10 100.06
CA GLY A 10 2.30 13.62 100.31
C GLY A 10 1.20 13.20 99.31
N SER A 11 0.37 12.19 99.65
CA SER A 11 -0.85 11.77 98.92
C SER A 11 -2.10 12.56 99.36
N LYS A 12 -3.12 12.71 98.48
CA LYS A 12 -4.52 12.96 98.88
C LYS A 12 -5.54 12.36 97.88
N HIS A 13 -6.49 11.60 98.41
CA HIS A 13 -7.71 11.09 97.76
C HIS A 13 -8.97 11.83 98.28
N GLY A 14 -10.05 11.83 97.48
CA GLY A 14 -11.43 12.25 97.80
C GLY A 14 -11.80 13.61 97.19
N GLU A 15 -12.93 13.88 96.53
CA GLU A 15 -14.26 13.26 96.44
C GLU A 15 -15.01 13.96 95.25
N VAL A 16 -15.94 13.29 94.54
CA VAL A 16 -16.60 13.82 93.31
C VAL A 16 -18.00 14.35 93.62
N ASN A 17 -18.30 15.60 93.25
CA ASN A 17 -19.60 16.26 93.42
C ASN A 17 -20.48 16.17 92.15
N ALA A 18 -21.77 15.87 92.36
CA ALA A 18 -22.82 15.60 91.36
C ALA A 18 -23.28 16.81 90.51
N ASP A 19 -22.61 17.95 90.59
CA ASP A 19 -23.00 19.19 89.89
C ASP A 19 -22.48 19.27 88.43
N VAL A 20 -21.60 18.35 88.05
CA VAL A 20 -20.97 18.32 86.71
C VAL A 20 -21.92 17.76 85.63
N ASP A 21 -22.94 16.99 86.00
CA ASP A 21 -23.72 16.20 85.03
C ASP A 21 -24.76 17.01 84.23
N ILE A 22 -25.29 18.11 84.76
CA ILE A 22 -26.29 18.93 84.04
C ILE A 22 -25.62 19.83 82.98
N ASN A 23 -24.49 20.43 83.33
CA ASN A 23 -23.72 21.27 82.39
C ASN A 23 -23.06 20.46 81.27
N ARG A 24 -22.74 19.18 81.52
CA ARG A 24 -22.21 18.26 80.51
C ARG A 24 -23.26 17.86 79.48
N LYS A 25 -24.51 17.61 79.88
CA LYS A 25 -25.61 17.27 78.98
C LYS A 25 -25.95 18.41 78.00
N ASN A 26 -26.01 19.66 78.48
CA ASN A 26 -26.30 20.82 77.60
C ASN A 26 -25.17 21.11 76.60
N LYS A 27 -23.90 20.91 76.98
CA LYS A 27 -22.77 20.99 76.05
C LYS A 27 -22.79 19.88 74.99
N ILE A 28 -23.12 18.65 75.38
CA ILE A 28 -23.20 17.53 74.43
C ILE A 28 -24.34 17.75 73.42
N VAL A 29 -25.50 18.23 73.85
CA VAL A 29 -26.63 18.55 72.95
C VAL A 29 -26.26 19.66 71.97
N SER A 30 -25.56 20.71 72.42
CA SER A 30 -25.11 21.80 71.55
C SER A 30 -24.06 21.39 70.52
N ILE A 31 -23.17 20.44 70.86
CA ILE A 31 -22.15 19.92 69.93
C ILE A 31 -22.80 19.01 68.90
N VAL A 32 -23.72 18.15 69.32
CA VAL A 32 -24.46 17.24 68.43
C VAL A 32 -25.34 18.04 67.45
N SER A 33 -26.02 19.10 67.89
CA SER A 33 -26.80 19.95 66.99
C SER A 33 -25.94 20.67 65.96
N LEU A 34 -24.76 21.16 66.36
CA LEU A 34 -23.83 21.84 65.44
C LEU A 34 -23.25 20.87 64.40
N ALA A 35 -22.92 19.64 64.81
CA ALA A 35 -22.41 18.60 63.92
C ALA A 35 -23.46 18.16 62.88
N ILE A 36 -24.72 18.01 63.29
CA ILE A 36 -25.83 17.68 62.38
C ILE A 36 -26.05 18.81 61.37
N PHE A 37 -26.02 20.07 61.82
CA PHE A 37 -26.21 21.22 60.93
C PHE A 37 -25.06 21.34 59.90
N SER A 38 -23.82 21.11 60.35
CA SER A 38 -22.64 21.04 59.47
C SER A 38 -22.75 19.92 58.44
N ALA A 39 -23.19 18.72 58.84
CA ALA A 39 -23.34 17.59 57.92
C ALA A 39 -24.42 17.86 56.86
N ILE A 40 -25.54 18.46 57.24
CA ILE A 40 -26.61 18.84 56.30
C ILE A 40 -26.11 19.86 55.27
N ILE A 41 -25.35 20.86 55.69
CA ILE A 41 -24.77 21.87 54.79
C ILE A 41 -23.79 21.23 53.80
N LEU A 42 -22.94 20.31 54.26
CA LEU A 42 -22.01 19.60 53.38
C LEU A 42 -22.73 18.73 52.35
N ILE A 43 -23.76 17.97 52.77
CA ILE A 43 -24.56 17.14 51.85
C ILE A 43 -25.31 18.01 50.83
N ALA A 44 -25.89 19.13 51.26
CA ALA A 44 -26.56 20.07 50.37
C ALA A 44 -25.59 20.66 49.34
N SER A 45 -24.39 21.09 49.78
CA SER A 45 -23.36 21.61 48.87
C SER A 45 -22.88 20.56 47.87
N ALA A 46 -22.69 19.31 48.29
CA ALA A 46 -22.30 18.21 47.42
C ALA A 46 -23.38 17.90 46.36
N CYS A 47 -24.66 17.92 46.75
CA CYS A 47 -25.77 17.77 45.79
C CYS A 47 -25.80 18.91 44.77
N VAL A 48 -25.58 20.15 45.20
CA VAL A 48 -25.53 21.30 44.28
C VAL A 48 -24.36 21.19 43.31
N VAL A 49 -23.18 20.80 43.78
CA VAL A 49 -22.01 20.59 42.89
C VAL A 49 -22.27 19.45 41.91
N ALA A 50 -22.84 18.32 42.36
CA ALA A 50 -23.09 17.17 41.50
C ALA A 50 -24.20 17.41 40.46
N LEU A 51 -25.25 18.17 40.81
CA LEU A 51 -26.41 18.38 39.94
C LEU A 51 -26.34 19.66 39.10
N CYS A 52 -25.65 20.70 39.58
CA CYS A 52 -25.65 22.02 38.92
C CYS A 52 -24.30 22.39 38.29
N LEU A 53 -23.21 21.71 38.62
CA LEU A 53 -21.89 21.95 38.01
C LEU A 53 -21.47 20.71 37.21
N PRO A 54 -21.92 20.57 35.94
CA PRO A 54 -21.31 19.60 35.05
C PRO A 54 -19.85 20.00 34.88
N MET A 55 -18.92 19.24 35.47
CA MET A 55 -17.48 19.47 35.34
C MET A 55 -17.07 19.18 33.89
N PRO A 56 -16.92 20.20 33.01
CA PRO A 56 -16.76 19.97 31.57
C PRO A 56 -15.36 19.42 31.24
N HIS A 57 -14.47 19.40 32.22
CA HIS A 57 -13.07 19.00 32.12
C HIS A 57 -12.83 17.51 32.41
N PHE A 58 -13.86 16.75 32.81
CA PHE A 58 -13.79 15.29 32.99
C PHE A 58 -14.65 14.51 32.00
N VAL A 59 -15.36 15.19 31.10
CA VAL A 59 -16.13 14.58 30.03
C VAL A 59 -15.37 14.75 28.72
N ASP A 60 -15.05 13.63 28.06
CA ASP A 60 -14.52 13.64 26.70
C ASP A 60 -15.52 14.38 25.81
N ASN A 61 -15.12 15.53 25.28
CA ASN A 61 -15.92 16.28 24.33
C ASN A 61 -15.67 15.67 22.93
N PRO A 62 -16.66 15.00 22.31
CA PRO A 62 -16.48 14.43 20.97
C PRO A 62 -16.23 15.50 19.88
N ASN A 63 -16.43 16.79 20.22
CA ASN A 63 -16.22 17.93 19.33
C ASN A 63 -14.89 18.67 19.55
N THR A 64 -14.08 18.29 20.55
CA THR A 64 -12.68 18.75 20.58
C THR A 64 -11.87 17.87 19.64
N PRO A 65 -11.15 18.43 18.65
CA PRO A 65 -10.28 17.62 17.82
C PRO A 65 -9.28 16.94 18.75
N SER A 66 -9.36 15.61 18.86
CA SER A 66 -8.28 14.83 19.43
C SER A 66 -7.01 15.28 18.72
N SER A 67 -5.94 15.59 19.46
CA SER A 67 -4.60 15.79 18.90
C SER A 67 -4.11 14.45 18.34
N GLY A 68 -4.73 14.00 17.25
CA GLY A 68 -4.35 12.84 16.50
C GLY A 68 -3.20 13.24 15.60
N VAL A 69 -2.04 12.64 15.82
CA VAL A 69 -0.92 12.76 14.89
C VAL A 69 -1.27 11.86 13.70
N ILE A 70 -1.79 12.46 12.63
CA ILE A 70 -1.95 11.75 11.35
C ILE A 70 -0.56 11.68 10.73
N SER A 71 0.04 10.49 10.76
CA SER A 71 1.29 10.21 10.07
C SER A 71 0.99 9.49 8.76
N SER A 72 1.36 10.10 7.63
CA SER A 72 1.41 9.39 6.35
C SER A 72 2.69 8.56 6.30
N VAL A 73 2.55 7.24 6.30
CA VAL A 73 3.68 6.32 6.07
C VAL A 73 3.73 5.99 4.58
N GLY A 74 4.92 6.01 4.00
CA GLY A 74 5.16 5.60 2.62
C GLY A 74 6.47 4.85 2.49
N SER A 75 6.60 4.06 1.42
CA SER A 75 7.84 3.34 1.13
C SER A 75 8.90 4.31 0.62
N THR A 76 10.12 4.23 1.17
CA THR A 76 11.30 4.93 0.65
C THR A 76 11.96 4.20 -0.52
N ARG A 77 11.58 2.94 -0.76
CA ARG A 77 12.06 2.14 -1.89
C ARG A 77 10.91 1.92 -2.86
N LEU A 78 11.01 2.51 -4.03
CA LEU A 78 10.05 2.34 -5.12
C LEU A 78 10.67 1.50 -6.22
N GLN A 79 9.83 0.70 -6.86
CA GLN A 79 10.22 -0.10 -8.00
C GLN A 79 9.09 -0.08 -9.03
N THR A 80 9.43 0.10 -10.30
CA THR A 80 8.51 -0.05 -11.42
C THR A 80 9.14 -0.92 -12.51
N ILE A 81 8.31 -1.69 -13.20
CA ILE A 81 8.72 -2.61 -14.26
C ILE A 81 8.07 -2.19 -15.56
N CYS A 82 8.88 -1.94 -16.58
CA CYS A 82 8.43 -1.76 -17.94
C CYS A 82 8.45 -3.12 -18.66
N PRO A 83 7.37 -3.50 -19.36
CA PRO A 83 7.31 -4.79 -20.04
C PRO A 83 8.33 -4.87 -21.18
N ILE A 84 8.48 -6.06 -21.75
CA ILE A 84 9.29 -6.27 -22.97
C ILE A 84 8.67 -5.52 -24.15
N ARG A 85 9.44 -5.31 -25.24
CA ARG A 85 8.84 -4.81 -26.48
C ARG A 85 7.73 -5.71 -26.98
N LEU A 86 6.87 -5.13 -27.80
CA LEU A 86 5.92 -5.91 -28.57
C LEU A 86 6.65 -6.93 -29.43
N SER A 87 6.14 -8.16 -29.42
CA SER A 87 6.54 -9.27 -30.26
C SER A 87 5.27 -9.76 -30.98
N LEU A 88 5.40 -10.08 -32.26
CA LEU A 88 4.26 -10.42 -33.12
C LEU A 88 4.51 -11.79 -33.78
N PRO A 89 3.46 -12.60 -34.00
CA PRO A 89 3.60 -13.81 -34.80
C PRO A 89 3.87 -13.41 -36.26
N ASP A 90 4.99 -13.86 -36.82
CA ASP A 90 5.39 -13.58 -38.20
C ASP A 90 4.61 -14.46 -39.19
N LEU A 91 4.24 -13.87 -40.31
CA LEU A 91 3.41 -14.49 -41.35
C LEU A 91 4.22 -15.10 -42.48
N THR A 92 5.51 -14.80 -42.53
CA THR A 92 6.38 -15.18 -43.65
C THR A 92 7.07 -16.52 -43.44
N GLN A 93 7.01 -17.10 -42.25
CA GLN A 93 7.74 -18.32 -41.88
C GLN A 93 6.81 -19.30 -41.15
N TYR A 94 5.93 -19.94 -41.93
CA TYR A 94 4.96 -20.91 -41.44
C TYR A 94 5.40 -22.33 -41.84
N GLY A 95 5.91 -23.14 -40.90
CA GLY A 95 6.05 -24.59 -41.12
C GLY A 95 7.29 -25.32 -40.57
N ASP A 96 8.28 -24.65 -39.98
CA ASP A 96 9.37 -25.27 -39.21
C ASP A 96 9.09 -25.19 -37.70
N SER A 97 9.86 -25.88 -36.86
CA SER A 97 9.71 -25.91 -35.38
C SER A 97 9.97 -24.56 -34.69
N GLU A 98 9.86 -23.48 -35.46
CA GLU A 98 10.29 -22.10 -35.27
C GLU A 98 9.04 -21.18 -35.29
N TYR A 99 7.93 -21.59 -34.66
CA TYR A 99 6.78 -20.72 -34.35
C TYR A 99 7.13 -19.67 -33.26
N ASN A 100 8.32 -19.08 -33.38
CA ASN A 100 8.81 -18.01 -32.55
C ASN A 100 8.13 -16.71 -32.98
N GLU A 101 7.80 -15.89 -31.99
CA GLU A 101 7.41 -14.50 -32.22
C GLU A 101 8.60 -13.80 -32.90
N SER A 102 8.52 -13.53 -34.20
CA SER A 102 9.60 -12.85 -34.92
C SER A 102 9.40 -11.34 -34.81
N GLU A 103 10.50 -10.66 -34.49
CA GLU A 103 10.46 -9.29 -33.99
C GLU A 103 10.54 -8.24 -35.10
N GLY A 104 10.48 -8.65 -36.38
CA GLY A 104 10.31 -7.79 -37.55
C GLY A 104 11.07 -6.44 -37.51
N ASP A 105 10.41 -5.38 -38.01
CA ASP A 105 10.85 -3.98 -37.88
C ASP A 105 10.26 -3.32 -36.61
N LEU A 106 10.34 -4.01 -35.46
CA LEU A 106 9.84 -3.48 -34.19
C LEU A 106 10.96 -2.77 -33.43
N GLN A 107 10.76 -1.48 -33.19
CA GLN A 107 11.62 -0.62 -32.38
C GLN A 107 10.92 -0.26 -31.08
N SER A 108 11.68 0.03 -30.03
CA SER A 108 11.13 0.42 -28.75
C SER A 108 12.05 1.42 -28.03
N SER A 109 11.45 2.24 -27.19
CA SER A 109 12.15 3.18 -26.34
C SER A 109 11.38 3.37 -25.05
N ALA A 110 12.08 3.48 -23.94
CA ALA A 110 11.51 3.81 -22.65
C ALA A 110 12.19 5.02 -22.04
N ARG A 111 11.41 5.78 -21.29
CA ARG A 111 11.83 6.95 -20.52
C ARG A 111 11.56 6.70 -19.05
N TYR A 112 12.53 7.08 -18.24
CA TYR A 112 12.55 6.89 -16.80
C TYR A 112 12.78 8.23 -16.14
N GLY A 113 12.03 8.50 -15.08
CA GLY A 113 12.15 9.72 -14.29
C GLY A 113 12.08 9.41 -12.81
N ALA A 114 12.94 10.03 -12.03
CA ALA A 114 12.86 10.10 -10.58
C ALA A 114 12.82 11.57 -10.17
N PHE A 115 11.88 11.94 -9.29
CA PHE A 115 11.54 13.32 -8.99
C PHE A 115 11.54 13.55 -7.47
N GLY A 116 11.91 14.78 -7.07
CA GLY A 116 11.85 15.22 -5.67
C GLY A 116 13.01 14.71 -4.83
N ASP A 117 12.72 14.29 -3.59
CA ASP A 117 13.72 13.85 -2.60
C ASP A 117 14.22 12.43 -2.87
N VAL A 118 14.91 12.22 -4.00
CA VAL A 118 15.52 10.94 -4.42
C VAL A 118 17.03 11.00 -4.22
N TYR A 119 17.63 10.07 -3.46
CA TYR A 119 19.09 10.02 -3.32
C TYR A 119 19.77 9.11 -4.34
N SER A 120 19.09 8.06 -4.79
CA SER A 120 19.59 7.22 -5.86
C SER A 120 18.45 6.67 -6.70
N SER A 121 18.69 6.53 -7.99
CA SER A 121 17.81 5.82 -8.90
C SER A 121 18.63 5.07 -9.93
N SER A 122 18.21 3.84 -10.22
CA SER A 122 18.94 2.92 -11.08
C SER A 122 18.01 2.14 -11.99
N LEU A 123 18.47 1.90 -13.20
CA LEU A 123 17.79 1.14 -14.24
C LEU A 123 18.56 -0.16 -14.51
N ARG A 124 17.87 -1.27 -14.67
CA ARG A 124 18.49 -2.56 -15.07
C ARG A 124 17.55 -3.40 -15.92
N ASN A 125 18.09 -4.37 -16.66
CA ASN A 125 17.25 -5.44 -17.20
C ASN A 125 16.73 -6.34 -16.06
N ILE A 126 15.57 -6.96 -16.25
CA ILE A 126 14.95 -7.84 -15.25
C ILE A 126 15.83 -9.05 -14.93
N ARG A 127 16.50 -9.60 -15.96
CA ARG A 127 17.40 -10.77 -15.90
C ARG A 127 18.76 -10.44 -15.28
N ASP A 128 19.15 -9.17 -15.32
CA ASP A 128 20.47 -8.75 -14.86
C ASP A 128 20.59 -8.79 -13.33
N ASN A 129 21.82 -9.01 -12.88
CA ASN A 129 22.22 -8.73 -11.51
C ASN A 129 22.31 -7.21 -11.28
N ASN A 130 22.22 -6.79 -10.03
CA ASN A 130 22.27 -5.36 -9.66
C ASN A 130 23.57 -4.65 -10.11
N ASP A 131 24.64 -5.41 -10.36
CA ASP A 131 25.95 -4.91 -10.78
C ASP A 131 25.96 -4.35 -12.22
N GLN A 132 24.93 -4.63 -13.02
CA GLN A 132 24.77 -4.12 -14.38
C GLN A 132 23.77 -2.95 -14.46
N SER A 133 23.47 -2.30 -13.32
CA SER A 133 22.54 -1.20 -13.28
C SER A 133 23.15 0.13 -13.77
N ILE A 134 22.33 0.91 -14.48
CA ILE A 134 22.64 2.26 -14.95
C ILE A 134 22.01 3.25 -13.97
N THR A 135 22.82 4.10 -13.33
CA THR A 135 22.31 5.16 -12.45
C THR A 135 21.70 6.30 -13.29
N LEU A 136 20.51 6.77 -12.92
CA LEU A 136 19.93 7.97 -13.53
C LEU A 136 20.66 9.19 -12.96
N ASN A 137 21.45 9.86 -13.77
CA ASN A 137 22.28 11.00 -13.36
C ASN A 137 22.03 12.26 -14.20
N SER A 138 21.21 12.19 -15.26
CA SER A 138 20.90 13.38 -16.04
C SER A 138 19.92 14.25 -15.26
N LYS A 139 20.42 15.35 -14.70
CA LYS A 139 19.61 16.38 -14.06
C LYS A 139 18.89 17.16 -15.17
N SER A 140 17.58 17.32 -15.06
CA SER A 140 16.83 18.21 -15.95
C SER A 140 17.45 19.61 -15.95
N THR A 141 17.61 20.20 -17.13
CA THR A 141 18.30 21.49 -17.34
C THR A 141 17.51 22.72 -16.89
N ASP A 142 16.27 22.55 -16.43
CA ASP A 142 15.45 23.63 -15.87
C ASP A 142 15.55 23.64 -14.34
N ASP A 143 15.93 24.80 -13.81
CA ASP A 143 16.27 25.04 -12.41
C ASP A 143 15.09 24.80 -11.43
N ASP A 144 15.47 24.59 -10.16
CA ASP A 144 14.67 24.37 -8.94
C ASP A 144 14.07 22.97 -8.67
N THR A 145 13.97 22.06 -9.65
CA THR A 145 13.52 20.67 -9.39
C THR A 145 14.60 19.64 -9.68
N SER A 146 14.99 18.85 -8.66
CA SER A 146 15.84 17.68 -8.84
C SER A 146 15.06 16.56 -9.51
N ALA A 147 15.17 16.48 -10.84
CA ALA A 147 14.67 15.36 -11.63
C ALA A 147 15.85 14.61 -12.25
N PHE A 148 15.91 13.30 -12.02
CA PHE A 148 16.85 12.40 -12.68
C PHE A 148 16.12 11.69 -13.81
N ILE A 149 16.65 11.79 -15.02
CA ILE A 149 16.03 11.19 -16.21
C ILE A 149 16.99 10.18 -16.83
N ALA A 150 16.46 9.13 -17.45
CA ALA A 150 17.19 8.29 -18.38
C ALA A 150 16.30 7.82 -19.52
N ASN A 151 16.95 7.42 -20.61
CA ASN A 151 16.33 6.82 -21.78
C ASN A 151 17.05 5.51 -22.07
N ASN A 152 16.30 4.47 -22.40
CA ASN A 152 16.89 3.20 -22.85
C ASN A 152 16.01 2.54 -23.91
N ASN A 153 16.60 1.72 -24.77
CA ASN A 153 15.85 0.88 -25.70
C ASN A 153 15.43 -0.39 -24.98
N VAL A 154 14.17 -0.80 -25.13
CA VAL A 154 13.60 -1.96 -24.42
C VAL A 154 13.53 -3.12 -25.38
N ASN A 155 14.61 -3.88 -25.53
CA ASN A 155 14.63 -4.98 -26.50
C ASN A 155 13.91 -6.22 -25.92
N HIS A 156 14.65 -7.30 -25.64
CA HIS A 156 14.09 -8.59 -25.26
C HIS A 156 13.82 -8.73 -23.76
N ASP A 157 14.32 -7.79 -22.97
CA ASP A 157 14.27 -7.82 -21.52
C ASP A 157 13.45 -6.65 -20.99
N ALA A 158 12.53 -7.00 -20.09
CA ALA A 158 11.80 -6.02 -19.30
C ALA A 158 12.79 -5.19 -18.47
N GLN A 159 12.47 -3.93 -18.26
CA GLN A 159 13.33 -2.99 -17.54
C GLN A 159 12.79 -2.76 -16.15
N VAL A 160 13.68 -2.73 -15.16
CA VAL A 160 13.35 -2.46 -13.77
C VAL A 160 13.98 -1.13 -13.40
N LEU A 161 13.12 -0.14 -13.12
CA LEU A 161 13.53 1.12 -12.52
C LEU A 161 13.33 1.03 -11.01
N GLU A 162 14.40 1.32 -10.29
CA GLU A 162 14.43 1.36 -8.85
C GLU A 162 14.77 2.78 -8.39
N GLY A 163 14.01 3.29 -7.42
CA GLY A 163 14.21 4.60 -6.83
C GLY A 163 14.28 4.50 -5.32
N HIS A 164 15.32 5.09 -4.75
CA HIS A 164 15.46 5.24 -3.31
C HIS A 164 15.29 6.71 -2.90
N LEU A 165 14.23 6.94 -2.14
CA LEU A 165 13.79 8.23 -1.68
C LEU A 165 14.44 8.54 -0.32
N SER A 166 14.97 9.75 -0.18
CA SER A 166 15.41 10.28 1.12
C SER A 166 14.22 10.63 2.02
N ARG A 167 13.11 11.04 1.41
CA ARG A 167 11.88 11.41 2.09
C ARG A 167 10.68 11.13 1.19
N VAL A 168 9.61 10.63 1.79
CA VAL A 168 8.32 10.51 1.09
C VAL A 168 7.56 11.81 1.28
N GLY A 169 7.14 12.42 0.17
CA GLY A 169 6.40 13.67 0.17
C GLY A 169 5.74 13.93 -1.18
N SER A 170 4.86 14.92 -1.21
CA SER A 170 4.20 15.33 -2.46
C SER A 170 5.24 15.72 -3.52
N GLY A 171 5.10 15.20 -4.73
CA GLY A 171 6.04 15.43 -5.84
C GLY A 171 7.32 14.56 -5.79
N THR A 172 7.48 13.70 -4.78
CA THR A 172 8.61 12.75 -4.71
C THR A 172 8.19 11.36 -5.17
N GLY A 173 8.90 10.78 -6.13
CA GLY A 173 8.59 9.45 -6.65
C GLY A 173 9.34 9.08 -7.92
N ILE A 174 9.00 7.93 -8.48
CA ILE A 174 9.51 7.46 -9.78
C ILE A 174 8.35 7.28 -10.76
N SER A 175 8.63 7.52 -12.05
CA SER A 175 7.70 7.28 -13.14
C SER A 175 8.47 6.77 -14.35
N ALA A 176 7.86 5.86 -15.10
CA ALA A 176 8.43 5.34 -16.31
C ALA A 176 7.34 4.98 -17.33
N SER A 177 7.68 5.17 -18.60
CA SER A 177 6.81 4.82 -19.71
C SER A 177 7.65 4.25 -20.84
N MET A 178 7.05 3.32 -21.57
CA MET A 178 7.66 2.75 -22.78
C MET A 178 6.74 2.92 -23.98
N VAL A 179 7.36 2.96 -25.14
CA VAL A 179 6.70 2.96 -26.44
C VAL A 179 7.39 1.93 -27.32
N SER A 180 6.59 1.17 -28.06
CA SER A 180 7.03 0.28 -29.13
C SER A 180 6.34 0.70 -30.42
N TRP A 181 7.07 0.69 -31.53
CA TRP A 181 6.53 1.06 -32.83
C TRP A 181 7.15 0.22 -33.94
N ALA A 182 6.42 0.08 -35.04
CA ALA A 182 6.90 -0.52 -36.27
C ALA A 182 6.61 0.40 -37.46
N THR A 183 7.62 0.60 -38.31
CA THR A 183 7.52 1.49 -39.48
C THR A 183 7.29 0.71 -40.78
N LYS A 184 7.74 -0.54 -40.83
CA LYS A 184 7.64 -1.48 -41.94
C LYS A 184 7.08 -2.82 -41.46
N GLY A 185 6.65 -3.67 -42.39
CA GLY A 185 6.02 -4.96 -42.11
C GLY A 185 4.49 -4.89 -42.05
N ASP A 186 3.89 -6.03 -41.68
CA ASP A 186 2.44 -6.24 -41.71
C ASP A 186 1.68 -5.50 -40.60
N VAL A 187 2.43 -4.95 -39.63
CA VAL A 187 1.89 -4.28 -38.45
C VAL A 187 2.60 -2.95 -38.32
N LYS A 188 1.97 -1.89 -38.82
CA LYS A 188 2.44 -0.52 -38.67
C LYS A 188 1.66 0.13 -37.54
N GLY A 189 2.35 0.74 -36.61
CA GLY A 189 1.68 1.38 -35.49
C GLY A 189 2.60 1.71 -34.34
N LEU A 190 1.99 2.24 -33.29
CA LEU A 190 2.61 2.63 -32.05
C LEU A 190 1.76 2.09 -30.91
N SER A 191 2.41 1.47 -29.93
CA SER A 191 1.81 1.06 -28.67
C SER A 191 2.65 1.63 -27.54
N ALA A 192 2.01 2.29 -26.59
CA ALA A 192 2.68 2.87 -25.45
C ALA A 192 2.00 2.40 -24.17
N THR A 193 2.80 2.18 -23.13
CA THR A 193 2.30 1.82 -21.80
C THR A 193 3.13 2.51 -20.73
N THR A 194 2.48 2.87 -19.64
CA THR A 194 3.16 3.18 -18.39
C THR A 194 3.68 1.90 -17.77
N CYS A 195 4.79 2.01 -17.04
CA CYS A 195 5.38 0.88 -16.32
C CYS A 195 4.64 0.67 -14.99
N SER A 196 4.52 -0.59 -14.55
CA SER A 196 3.71 -0.95 -13.37
C SER A 196 4.56 -1.11 -12.12
N MET A 197 4.02 -0.69 -10.98
CA MET A 197 4.61 -1.01 -9.69
C MET A 197 4.28 -2.47 -9.32
N PRO A 198 5.26 -3.29 -8.92
CA PRO A 198 4.98 -4.66 -8.52
C PRO A 198 4.05 -4.73 -7.30
N SER A 199 3.04 -5.60 -7.37
CA SER A 199 2.08 -5.85 -6.29
C SER A 199 1.85 -7.36 -6.09
N MET A 200 1.39 -7.74 -4.90
CA MET A 200 0.94 -9.11 -4.64
C MET A 200 -0.40 -9.41 -5.31
N LYS A 201 -1.18 -8.38 -5.65
CA LYS A 201 -2.50 -8.50 -6.23
C LYS A 201 -2.75 -7.40 -7.24
N GLN A 202 -3.16 -7.77 -8.44
CA GLN A 202 -3.51 -6.86 -9.54
C GLN A 202 -4.84 -7.28 -10.15
N THR A 203 -5.59 -6.32 -10.68
CA THR A 203 -6.90 -6.56 -11.28
C THR A 203 -7.00 -5.85 -12.61
N PHE A 204 -7.65 -6.47 -13.59
CA PHE A 204 -7.72 -5.99 -14.96
C PHE A 204 -9.16 -6.10 -15.48
N LEU A 205 -9.55 -5.13 -16.31
CA LEU A 205 -10.71 -5.25 -17.19
C LEU A 205 -10.22 -5.59 -18.58
N VAL A 206 -10.47 -6.82 -19.01
CA VAL A 206 -10.00 -7.38 -20.26
C VAL A 206 -11.16 -7.39 -21.26
N PRO A 207 -10.94 -6.97 -22.51
CA PRO A 207 -11.98 -6.92 -23.52
C PRO A 207 -12.50 -8.31 -23.89
N GLU A 208 -13.56 -8.33 -24.71
CA GLU A 208 -14.15 -9.55 -25.24
C GLU A 208 -13.13 -10.41 -25.99
N SER A 209 -13.17 -11.72 -25.73
CA SER A 209 -12.45 -12.71 -26.51
C SER A 209 -13.33 -13.13 -27.69
N ALA A 210 -12.84 -12.92 -28.92
CA ALA A 210 -13.50 -13.35 -30.15
C ALA A 210 -12.48 -13.98 -31.11
N ASP A 211 -12.97 -14.61 -32.18
CA ASP A 211 -12.11 -15.18 -33.22
C ASP A 211 -11.24 -14.06 -33.83
N GLY A 212 -9.93 -14.29 -33.91
CA GLY A 212 -8.97 -13.27 -34.33
C GLY A 212 -8.51 -12.32 -33.22
N ILE A 213 -8.89 -12.53 -31.95
CA ILE A 213 -8.32 -11.78 -30.81
C ILE A 213 -7.49 -12.73 -29.96
N SER A 214 -6.21 -12.41 -29.77
CA SER A 214 -5.32 -13.08 -28.82
C SER A 214 -5.14 -12.22 -27.58
N ILE A 215 -5.31 -12.82 -26.40
CA ILE A 215 -5.24 -12.12 -25.12
C ILE A 215 -4.29 -12.87 -24.20
N ARG A 216 -3.21 -12.21 -23.79
CA ARG A 216 -2.18 -12.79 -22.92
C ARG A 216 -1.94 -11.91 -21.71
N LEU A 217 -1.98 -12.51 -20.53
CA LEU A 217 -1.52 -11.90 -19.30
C LEU A 217 -0.02 -12.18 -19.14
N GLU A 218 0.80 -11.15 -19.15
CA GLU A 218 2.23 -11.24 -18.90
C GLU A 218 2.52 -10.85 -17.45
N ALA A 219 3.31 -11.66 -16.75
CA ALA A 219 3.70 -11.45 -15.37
C ALA A 219 5.22 -11.38 -15.26
N PHE A 220 5.72 -10.32 -14.64
CA PHE A 220 7.14 -10.00 -14.51
C PHE A 220 7.57 -10.06 -13.05
N ASN A 221 8.54 -10.93 -12.76
CA ASN A 221 9.09 -11.12 -11.44
C ASN A 221 10.55 -10.63 -11.38
N ALA A 222 10.75 -9.47 -10.76
CA ALA A 222 12.07 -8.89 -10.58
C ALA A 222 12.83 -9.44 -9.35
N ALA A 223 12.20 -10.30 -8.54
CA ALA A 223 12.79 -10.88 -7.35
C ALA A 223 13.77 -12.01 -7.68
N SER A 224 14.65 -12.33 -6.73
CA SER A 224 15.64 -13.40 -6.83
C SER A 224 15.07 -14.80 -6.58
N LYS A 225 13.77 -14.92 -6.27
CA LYS A 225 13.06 -16.18 -6.08
C LYS A 225 11.90 -16.27 -7.06
N SER A 226 11.61 -17.48 -7.55
CA SER A 226 10.42 -17.74 -8.34
C SER A 226 9.16 -17.57 -7.51
N THR A 227 8.04 -17.30 -8.16
CA THR A 227 6.74 -17.22 -7.50
C THR A 227 5.66 -17.91 -8.34
N VAL A 228 4.58 -18.31 -7.69
CA VAL A 228 3.39 -18.82 -8.37
C VAL A 228 2.37 -17.69 -8.44
N VAL A 229 1.80 -17.51 -9.62
CA VAL A 229 0.78 -16.52 -9.91
C VAL A 229 -0.53 -17.26 -10.14
N ARG A 230 -1.55 -16.92 -9.35
CA ARG A 230 -2.90 -17.45 -9.47
C ARG A 230 -3.76 -16.45 -10.24
N VAL A 231 -4.47 -16.93 -11.24
CA VAL A 231 -5.36 -16.15 -12.09
C VAL A 231 -6.80 -16.56 -11.81
N ARG A 232 -7.64 -15.58 -11.47
CA ARG A 232 -9.09 -15.75 -11.31
C ARG A 232 -9.78 -14.83 -12.30
N ALA A 233 -10.84 -15.31 -12.93
CA ALA A 233 -11.58 -14.54 -13.91
C ALA A 233 -13.09 -14.63 -13.66
N TRP A 234 -13.79 -13.56 -14.04
CA TRP A 234 -15.24 -13.45 -14.03
C TRP A 234 -15.67 -12.88 -15.38
N SER A 235 -16.72 -13.44 -16.00
CA SER A 235 -17.29 -12.92 -17.24
C SER A 235 -18.50 -12.04 -16.92
N ALA A 236 -18.67 -10.97 -17.71
CA ALA A 236 -19.87 -10.15 -17.66
C ALA A 236 -21.17 -10.96 -17.84
N GLU A 237 -21.13 -12.04 -18.63
CA GLU A 237 -22.29 -12.92 -18.89
C GLU A 237 -22.65 -13.80 -17.68
N HIS A 238 -21.67 -14.15 -16.86
CA HIS A 238 -21.83 -15.05 -15.71
C HIS A 238 -21.88 -14.28 -14.38
N GLY A 239 -21.89 -12.94 -14.43
CA GLY A 239 -21.98 -12.05 -13.29
C GLY A 239 -20.86 -12.29 -12.27
N SER A 240 -21.23 -12.50 -11.01
CA SER A 240 -20.29 -12.69 -9.89
C SER A 240 -19.71 -14.10 -9.77
N ASN A 241 -20.14 -15.05 -10.61
CA ASN A 241 -19.64 -16.43 -10.54
C ASN A 241 -18.25 -16.51 -11.18
N GLN A 242 -17.29 -17.04 -10.43
CA GLN A 242 -15.94 -17.24 -10.93
C GLN A 242 -15.94 -18.27 -12.06
N LEU A 243 -15.23 -17.95 -13.14
CA LEU A 243 -15.02 -18.85 -14.26
C LEU A 243 -14.01 -19.93 -13.89
N ASN A 244 -14.27 -21.15 -14.36
CA ASN A 244 -13.27 -22.21 -14.39
C ASN A 244 -12.43 -22.08 -15.67
N LEU A 245 -11.15 -21.73 -15.50
CA LEU A 245 -10.22 -21.56 -16.59
C LEU A 245 -9.76 -22.92 -17.15
N SER A 246 -9.88 -23.09 -18.48
CA SER A 246 -9.66 -24.37 -19.16
C SER A 246 -8.20 -24.83 -19.14
N THR A 247 -7.25 -23.89 -19.09
CA THR A 247 -5.80 -24.15 -19.11
C THR A 247 -5.19 -24.17 -17.70
N GLY A 248 -6.03 -24.19 -16.67
CA GLY A 248 -5.62 -24.04 -15.27
C GLY A 248 -5.64 -22.58 -14.81
N SER A 249 -5.42 -22.37 -13.51
CA SER A 249 -5.54 -21.06 -12.87
C SER A 249 -4.27 -20.61 -12.16
N ALA A 250 -3.13 -21.27 -12.43
CA ALA A 250 -1.86 -20.98 -11.79
C ALA A 250 -0.70 -21.15 -12.78
N SER A 251 0.27 -20.25 -12.72
CA SER A 251 1.48 -20.30 -13.54
C SER A 251 2.69 -19.87 -12.71
N THR A 252 3.83 -20.54 -12.91
CA THR A 252 5.07 -20.21 -12.22
C THR A 252 5.82 -19.14 -13.00
N VAL A 253 6.14 -18.04 -12.33
CA VAL A 253 7.02 -16.98 -12.86
C VAL A 253 8.42 -17.17 -12.26
N PRO A 254 9.44 -17.50 -13.07
CA PRO A 254 10.79 -17.71 -12.57
C PRO A 254 11.38 -16.46 -11.90
N ALA A 255 12.44 -16.64 -11.10
CA ALA A 255 13.20 -15.53 -10.57
C ALA A 255 13.78 -14.68 -11.71
N ARG A 256 13.74 -13.35 -11.56
CA ARG A 256 14.31 -12.40 -12.53
C ARG A 256 13.89 -12.64 -13.97
N SER A 257 12.64 -13.03 -14.16
CA SER A 257 12.11 -13.39 -15.47
C SER A 257 10.64 -12.99 -15.58
N HIS A 258 10.05 -13.33 -16.71
CA HIS A 258 8.63 -13.21 -16.95
C HIS A 258 8.05 -14.53 -17.43
N ALA A 259 6.75 -14.66 -17.32
CA ALA A 259 5.96 -15.72 -17.93
C ALA A 259 4.64 -15.14 -18.42
N TYR A 260 3.97 -15.83 -19.34
CA TYR A 260 2.65 -15.44 -19.82
C TYR A 260 1.60 -16.51 -19.51
N PHE A 261 0.35 -16.07 -19.47
CA PHE A 261 -0.84 -16.90 -19.35
C PHE A 261 -1.81 -16.51 -20.46
N ASP A 262 -2.19 -17.47 -21.30
CA ASP A 262 -3.10 -17.24 -22.42
C ASP A 262 -4.55 -17.20 -21.93
N LEU A 263 -5.10 -15.99 -21.81
CA LEU A 263 -6.48 -15.75 -21.36
C LEU A 263 -7.50 -16.12 -22.43
N ALA A 264 -7.16 -15.94 -23.71
CA ALA A 264 -8.05 -16.29 -24.82
C ALA A 264 -8.26 -17.81 -24.90
N ALA A 265 -7.21 -18.59 -24.67
CA ALA A 265 -7.29 -20.05 -24.60
C ALA A 265 -7.97 -20.54 -23.31
N ALA A 266 -7.77 -19.85 -22.18
CA ALA A 266 -8.34 -20.23 -20.89
C ALA A 266 -9.86 -20.02 -20.81
N SER A 267 -10.37 -18.98 -21.48
CA SER A 267 -11.78 -18.57 -21.47
C SER A 267 -12.21 -18.07 -22.86
N PRO A 268 -12.38 -18.97 -23.83
CA PRO A 268 -12.73 -18.60 -25.20
C PRO A 268 -14.16 -18.05 -25.28
N LYS A 269 -14.38 -17.05 -26.15
CA LYS A 269 -15.70 -16.50 -26.50
C LYS A 269 -16.47 -15.94 -25.30
N THR A 270 -15.87 -14.96 -24.62
CA THR A 270 -16.46 -14.29 -23.46
C THR A 270 -16.64 -12.80 -23.73
N SER A 271 -17.77 -12.20 -23.35
CA SER A 271 -18.07 -10.76 -23.55
C SER A 271 -17.24 -9.77 -22.71
N GLY A 272 -16.02 -10.15 -22.33
CA GLY A 272 -15.12 -9.41 -21.48
C GLY A 272 -14.94 -10.07 -20.11
N LEU A 273 -13.77 -9.85 -19.53
CA LEU A 273 -13.34 -10.50 -18.30
C LEU A 273 -12.89 -9.48 -17.26
N TYR A 274 -13.38 -9.64 -16.04
CA TYR A 274 -12.70 -9.10 -14.87
C TYR A 274 -11.67 -10.15 -14.43
N VAL A 275 -10.38 -9.81 -14.48
CA VAL A 275 -9.28 -10.74 -14.17
C VAL A 275 -8.57 -10.26 -12.91
N GLN A 276 -8.33 -11.17 -11.99
CA GLN A 276 -7.54 -10.94 -10.78
C GLN A 276 -6.32 -11.85 -10.80
N VAL A 277 -5.18 -11.24 -10.56
CA VAL A 277 -3.87 -11.86 -10.58
C VAL A 277 -3.28 -11.73 -9.19
N GLU A 278 -2.92 -12.85 -8.59
CA GLU A 278 -2.40 -12.90 -7.22
C GLU A 278 -1.10 -13.69 -7.18
N SER A 279 -0.04 -13.08 -6.66
CA SER A 279 1.23 -13.77 -6.46
C SER A 279 1.34 -14.31 -5.04
N GLU A 280 1.88 -15.51 -4.87
CA GLU A 280 1.97 -16.18 -3.57
C GLU A 280 3.18 -15.74 -2.74
N GLN A 281 4.28 -15.31 -3.36
CA GLN A 281 5.57 -15.15 -2.64
C GLN A 281 6.26 -13.81 -2.86
N THR A 282 6.16 -13.21 -4.05
CA THR A 282 6.91 -12.00 -4.39
C THR A 282 6.04 -11.06 -5.21
N PRO A 283 6.06 -9.75 -4.99
CA PRO A 283 5.26 -8.83 -5.79
C PRO A 283 5.70 -8.90 -7.26
N ILE A 284 4.72 -8.90 -8.17
CA ILE A 284 4.92 -8.95 -9.62
C ILE A 284 4.33 -7.72 -10.28
N ALA A 285 4.87 -7.34 -11.45
CA ALA A 285 4.16 -6.45 -12.34
C ALA A 285 3.46 -7.27 -13.42
N SER A 286 2.20 -6.96 -13.72
CA SER A 286 1.46 -7.66 -14.77
C SER A 286 0.84 -6.71 -15.78
N PHE A 287 0.75 -7.18 -17.02
CA PHE A 287 0.17 -6.46 -18.15
C PHE A 287 -0.68 -7.42 -18.95
N VAL A 288 -1.81 -6.96 -19.48
CA VAL A 288 -2.60 -7.77 -20.42
C VAL A 288 -2.38 -7.24 -21.83
N LYS A 289 -1.77 -8.05 -22.69
CA LYS A 289 -1.56 -7.75 -24.10
C LYS A 289 -2.73 -8.31 -24.91
N VAL A 290 -3.37 -7.43 -25.69
CA VAL A 290 -4.49 -7.76 -26.58
C VAL A 290 -4.03 -7.53 -28.01
N ILE A 291 -4.04 -8.59 -28.81
CA ILE A 291 -3.60 -8.56 -30.21
C ILE A 291 -4.81 -8.83 -31.08
N HIS A 292 -5.14 -7.88 -31.94
CA HIS A 292 -6.20 -8.01 -32.93
C HIS A 292 -5.63 -8.54 -34.24
N MET A 293 -6.22 -9.60 -34.77
CA MET A 293 -5.81 -10.32 -35.97
C MET A 293 -7.01 -10.52 -36.91
N SER A 294 -6.75 -10.46 -38.21
CA SER A 294 -7.69 -10.80 -39.27
C SER A 294 -7.07 -11.89 -40.13
N GLY A 295 -7.39 -13.14 -39.81
CA GLY A 295 -6.63 -14.29 -40.29
C GLY A 295 -5.20 -14.22 -39.76
N LEU A 296 -4.24 -14.15 -40.66
CA LEU A 296 -2.83 -14.00 -40.33
C LEU A 296 -2.44 -12.53 -40.07
N SER A 297 -3.09 -11.55 -40.69
CA SER A 297 -2.70 -10.15 -40.55
C SER A 297 -3.03 -9.57 -39.17
N VAL A 298 -2.00 -9.14 -38.43
CA VAL A 298 -2.18 -8.34 -37.20
C VAL A 298 -2.68 -6.94 -37.57
N LYS A 299 -3.70 -6.46 -36.86
CA LYS A 299 -4.37 -5.17 -37.07
C LYS A 299 -4.08 -4.14 -35.99
N GLY A 300 -3.74 -4.59 -34.79
CA GLY A 300 -3.46 -3.70 -33.67
C GLY A 300 -2.99 -4.47 -32.44
N VAL A 301 -2.31 -3.76 -31.55
CA VAL A 301 -1.91 -4.29 -30.25
C VAL A 301 -2.19 -3.25 -29.18
N ASP A 302 -2.97 -3.66 -28.20
CA ASP A 302 -3.29 -2.86 -27.02
C ASP A 302 -2.67 -3.50 -25.77
N ILE A 303 -2.28 -2.64 -24.83
CA ILE A 303 -1.77 -3.05 -23.52
C ILE A 303 -2.75 -2.52 -22.47
N VAL A 304 -3.42 -3.43 -21.79
CA VAL A 304 -4.33 -3.13 -20.69
C VAL A 304 -3.54 -3.12 -19.39
N HIS A 305 -3.69 -2.01 -18.66
CA HIS A 305 -3.06 -1.80 -17.37
C HIS A 305 -3.95 -2.25 -16.22
N GLU A 306 -3.34 -2.42 -15.05
CA GLU A 306 -4.08 -2.72 -13.83
C GLU A 306 -5.05 -1.60 -13.46
N LEU A 307 -6.20 -1.98 -12.90
CA LEU A 307 -7.10 -1.04 -12.26
C LEU A 307 -6.43 -0.55 -10.99
N SER A 308 -6.23 0.76 -10.90
CA SER A 308 -5.78 1.40 -9.66
C SER A 308 -6.78 1.06 -8.54
N THR A 309 -6.30 0.32 -7.54
CA THR A 309 -7.01 0.22 -6.26
C THR A 309 -6.56 1.42 -5.44
N GLN A 310 -7.45 2.42 -5.35
CA GLN A 310 -7.29 3.53 -4.39
C GLN A 310 -7.49 3.02 -2.96
#